data_AF-A0A9D5NZA4-F1
#
_entry.id   AF-A0A9D5NZA4-F1
#
_cell.length_a   1.000
_cell.length_b   1.000
_cell.length_c   1.000
_cell.angle_alpha   90.00
_cell.angle_beta   90.00
_cell.angle_gamma   90.00
#
_symmetry.space_group_name_H-M   'P 1'
#
loop_
_entity.id
_entity.type
_entity.pdbx_description
1 polymer ?
#
loop_
_entity_poly.entity_id
_entity_poly.type
_entity_poly.pdbx_seq_one_letter_code
_entity_poly.pdbx_strand_id
1 'polypeptide(L)'
;MSDTKEYIKGDKHVHQAGSIMIKFAQYNVPERKGDWKQQEEKEADELEKEFADFEEVVDETAEAPVKEEEHKRAFASAVVNVAKVDAVVSLIRQLMEGKTKPKDVLMPVRAAMEAGVIRRPTWEEFCQEFGSNRLKSKTSFSDYTNPDNKPYAGADFEMMKDKFRRLVTEGQ
;
A
#
# COMPACT_ATOMS: atom_id res chain seq x y z
N MET A 1 59.41 6.48 -42.93
CA MET A 1 58.83 7.68 -42.28
C MET A 1 57.35 7.37 -42.14
N SER A 2 56.93 6.60 -41.13
CA SER A 2 56.74 7.02 -39.72
C SER A 2 55.63 8.09 -39.68
N ASP A 3 54.48 7.95 -39.02
CA ASP A 3 54.15 7.28 -37.77
C ASP A 3 52.62 7.10 -37.67
N THR A 4 52.22 6.01 -37.05
CA THR A 4 50.89 5.71 -36.49
C THR A 4 50.58 6.63 -35.31
N LYS A 5 49.31 7.02 -35.09
CA LYS A 5 48.71 7.22 -33.75
C LYS A 5 47.21 7.51 -33.82
N GLU A 6 46.45 6.49 -33.49
CA GLU A 6 45.14 6.64 -32.83
C GLU A 6 45.31 7.43 -31.54
N TYR A 7 44.39 8.36 -31.27
CA TYR A 7 44.13 8.82 -29.91
C TYR A 7 42.62 8.99 -29.69
N ILE A 8 42.07 8.07 -28.91
CA ILE A 8 40.83 8.23 -28.18
C ILE A 8 41.07 9.29 -27.11
N LYS A 9 40.25 10.34 -27.10
CA LYS A 9 40.15 11.25 -25.95
C LYS A 9 38.69 11.46 -25.61
N GLY A 10 38.24 10.76 -24.57
CA GLY A 10 36.97 11.02 -23.93
C GLY A 10 37.02 12.33 -23.14
N ASP A 11 35.96 13.12 -23.23
CA ASP A 11 35.60 14.15 -22.25
C ASP A 11 34.07 14.25 -22.31
N LYS A 12 33.36 13.61 -21.36
CA LYS A 12 32.93 14.11 -20.05
C LYS A 12 31.61 14.89 -20.12
N HIS A 13 30.62 14.31 -19.43
CA HIS A 13 29.57 14.97 -18.65
C HIS A 13 28.60 15.91 -19.37
N VAL A 14 27.49 15.35 -19.87
CA VAL A 14 26.21 16.07 -19.90
C VAL A 14 25.48 15.78 -18.59
N HIS A 15 25.87 16.48 -17.51
CA HIS A 15 24.97 16.68 -16.38
C HIS A 15 24.13 17.91 -16.70
N GLN A 16 22.94 17.70 -17.25
CA GLN A 16 21.89 18.72 -17.17
C GLN A 16 21.29 18.64 -15.76
N ALA A 17 22.03 19.16 -14.78
CA ALA A 17 21.51 19.39 -13.44
C ALA A 17 20.54 20.57 -13.52
N GLY A 18 19.24 20.27 -13.62
CA GLY A 18 18.19 21.24 -13.37
C GLY A 18 18.24 21.67 -11.90
N SER A 19 18.91 22.77 -11.61
CA SER A 19 18.81 23.46 -10.31
C SER A 19 17.39 23.97 -10.14
N ILE A 20 16.59 23.26 -9.35
CA ILE A 20 15.34 23.79 -8.78
C ILE A 20 15.78 24.77 -7.68
N MET A 21 15.79 26.07 -8.00
CA MET A 21 15.92 27.12 -6.99
C MET A 21 14.65 27.16 -6.14
N ILE A 22 14.72 26.58 -4.94
CA ILE A 22 13.71 26.77 -3.90
C ILE A 22 13.90 28.18 -3.34
N LYS A 23 13.01 29.11 -3.71
CA LYS A 23 12.90 30.42 -3.07
C LYS A 23 12.32 30.21 -1.67
N PHE A 24 13.16 30.34 -0.64
CA PHE A 24 12.70 30.47 0.73
C PHE A 24 12.09 31.87 0.90
N ALA A 25 10.78 31.93 1.15
CA ALA A 25 10.16 33.13 1.68
C ALA A 25 10.66 33.34 3.11
N GLN A 26 11.45 34.39 3.32
CA GLN A 26 11.81 34.89 4.65
C GLN A 26 10.53 35.41 5.32
N TYR A 27 10.00 34.65 6.28
CA TYR A 27 9.03 35.19 7.22
C TYR A 27 9.78 36.01 8.27
N ASN A 28 9.37 37.27 8.37
CA ASN A 28 9.84 38.27 9.30
C ASN A 28 9.33 37.90 10.70
N VAL A 29 10.19 37.30 11.55
CA VAL A 29 9.87 36.99 12.95
C VAL A 29 10.40 38.13 13.82
N PRO A 30 9.54 38.94 14.45
CA PRO A 30 9.99 39.95 15.40
C PRO A 30 10.54 39.29 16.67
N GLU A 31 11.73 39.72 17.06
CA GLU A 31 12.42 39.36 18.29
C GLU A 31 11.52 39.56 19.53
N ARG A 32 11.38 38.52 20.35
CA ARG A 32 11.13 38.67 21.78
C ARG A 32 12.13 37.84 22.56
N LYS A 33 13.10 38.55 23.15
CA LYS A 33 13.87 38.14 24.32
C LYS A 33 12.91 37.88 25.49
N GLY A 34 13.18 36.84 26.28
CA GLY A 34 12.56 36.68 27.60
C GLY A 34 12.65 35.26 28.14
N ASP A 35 13.57 35.07 29.09
CA ASP A 35 13.52 34.15 30.25
C ASP A 35 13.01 32.71 30.08
N TRP A 36 13.96 31.81 29.83
CA TRP A 36 13.85 30.34 29.79
C TRP A 36 14.10 29.70 31.17
N LYS A 37 13.64 30.31 32.27
CA LYS A 37 14.04 29.86 33.62
C LYS A 37 13.00 29.93 34.74
N GLN A 38 11.69 29.86 34.46
CA GLN A 38 10.69 30.01 35.52
C GLN A 38 9.32 29.34 35.32
N GLN A 39 9.23 28.25 34.55
CA GLN A 39 7.93 27.59 34.32
C GLN A 39 8.04 26.05 34.28
N GLU A 40 8.78 25.47 35.23
CA GLU A 40 8.97 24.01 35.36
C GLU A 40 8.37 23.41 36.65
N GLU A 41 7.64 24.18 37.48
CA GLU A 41 7.25 23.74 38.84
C GLU A 41 5.74 23.86 39.18
N LYS A 42 4.82 23.94 38.22
CA LYS A 42 3.38 24.12 38.53
C LYS A 42 2.36 23.23 37.82
N GLU A 43 2.75 22.24 37.03
CA GLU A 43 1.80 21.38 36.28
C GLU A 43 1.95 19.89 36.63
N ALA A 44 2.09 19.57 37.92
CA ALA A 44 2.18 18.18 38.39
C ALA A 44 1.07 17.77 39.39
N ASP A 45 0.01 18.59 39.57
CA ASP A 45 -0.96 18.40 40.68
C ASP A 45 -2.44 18.40 40.26
N GLU A 46 -2.79 18.14 38.98
CA GLU A 46 -4.21 18.17 38.52
C GLU A 46 -4.69 16.92 37.75
N LEU A 47 -3.98 15.79 37.77
CA LEU A 47 -4.36 14.58 37.01
C LEU A 47 -4.64 13.31 37.84
N GLU A 48 -4.85 13.42 39.16
CA GLU A 48 -5.26 12.26 40.00
C GLU A 48 -6.70 12.31 40.51
N LYS A 49 -7.50 13.33 40.13
CA LYS A 49 -8.84 13.53 40.69
C LYS A 49 -10.01 13.08 39.81
N GLU A 50 -9.75 12.38 38.71
CA GLU A 50 -10.79 11.94 37.75
C GLU A 50 -10.91 10.40 37.63
N PHE A 51 -10.35 9.64 38.58
CA PHE A 51 -10.39 8.16 38.58
C PHE A 51 -11.19 7.54 39.74
N ALA A 52 -12.09 8.30 40.37
CA ALA A 52 -12.78 7.88 41.61
C ALA A 52 -14.31 7.82 41.53
N ASP A 53 -14.91 7.79 40.33
CA ASP A 53 -16.38 7.81 40.19
C ASP A 53 -16.89 6.95 39.01
N PHE A 54 -16.37 5.74 38.84
CA PHE A 54 -17.00 4.78 37.90
C PHE A 54 -16.80 3.31 38.29
N GLU A 55 -17.16 2.96 39.53
CA GLU A 55 -17.73 1.64 39.82
C GLU A 55 -19.22 1.85 40.09
N GLU A 56 -20.11 1.36 39.22
CA GLU A 56 -21.14 0.36 39.57
C GLU A 56 -22.18 0.15 38.45
N VAL A 57 -22.43 -1.15 38.16
CA VAL A 57 -23.66 -1.78 37.64
C VAL A 57 -24.18 -1.43 36.23
N VAL A 58 -24.04 -2.37 35.28
CA VAL A 58 -25.16 -2.95 34.48
C VAL A 58 -24.63 -4.18 33.73
N ASP A 59 -25.02 -5.39 34.11
CA ASP A 59 -26.28 -6.08 33.78
C ASP A 59 -26.13 -6.93 32.51
N GLU A 60 -26.57 -8.17 32.66
CA GLU A 60 -26.51 -9.29 31.75
C GLU A 60 -27.43 -9.05 30.53
N THR A 61 -27.07 -9.59 29.36
CA THR A 61 -27.97 -9.83 28.20
C THR A 61 -28.48 -8.62 27.40
N ALA A 62 -27.86 -8.36 26.25
CA ALA A 62 -28.55 -8.17 24.97
C ALA A 62 -27.53 -8.14 23.81
N GLU A 63 -27.62 -9.13 22.92
CA GLU A 63 -26.94 -9.16 21.63
C GLU A 63 -27.26 -7.89 20.83
N ALA A 64 -26.27 -7.02 20.64
CA ALA A 64 -26.34 -5.96 19.64
C ALA A 64 -25.72 -6.49 18.33
N PRO A 65 -26.45 -6.49 17.20
CA PRO A 65 -25.95 -7.06 15.96
C PRO A 65 -24.84 -6.19 15.36
N VAL A 66 -23.71 -6.85 15.19
CA VAL A 66 -22.53 -6.55 14.37
C VAL A 66 -22.85 -5.66 13.16
N LYS A 67 -22.58 -4.35 13.26
CA LYS A 67 -22.49 -3.42 12.11
C LYS A 67 -21.07 -3.38 11.52
N GLU A 68 -20.48 -4.54 11.28
CA GLU A 68 -19.11 -4.68 10.73
C GLU A 68 -19.06 -5.23 9.29
N GLU A 69 -20.20 -5.59 8.70
CA GLU A 69 -20.29 -6.32 7.43
C GLU A 69 -20.30 -5.43 6.18
N GLU A 70 -20.67 -4.15 6.27
CA GLU A 70 -21.00 -3.35 5.07
C GLU A 70 -19.77 -2.72 4.38
N HIS A 71 -18.64 -2.58 5.08
CA HIS A 71 -17.43 -1.94 4.54
C HIS A 71 -16.38 -2.90 4.00
N LYS A 72 -16.55 -4.23 4.16
CA LYS A 72 -15.46 -5.22 3.99
C LYS A 72 -15.37 -5.93 2.63
N ARG A 73 -16.14 -5.55 1.60
CA ARG A 73 -16.27 -6.43 0.41
C ARG A 73 -16.28 -5.76 -0.97
N ALA A 74 -15.70 -4.57 -1.12
CA ALA A 74 -15.61 -3.97 -2.46
C ALA A 74 -14.81 -4.86 -3.44
N PHE A 75 -13.70 -5.45 -2.99
CA PHE A 75 -12.91 -6.38 -3.80
C PHE A 75 -13.60 -7.73 -4.02
N ALA A 76 -14.50 -8.15 -3.11
CA ALA A 76 -15.29 -9.36 -3.31
C ALA A 76 -16.15 -9.30 -4.58
N SER A 77 -16.62 -8.11 -4.95
CA SER A 77 -17.36 -7.88 -6.21
C SER A 77 -16.52 -8.10 -7.47
N ALA A 78 -15.20 -8.19 -7.33
CA ALA A 78 -14.30 -8.53 -8.42
C ALA A 78 -14.14 -10.05 -8.61
N VAL A 79 -14.51 -10.87 -7.63
CA VAL A 79 -14.37 -12.33 -7.71
C VAL A 79 -15.51 -12.93 -8.51
N VAL A 80 -15.19 -13.79 -9.49
CA VAL A 80 -16.17 -14.39 -10.39
C VAL A 80 -17.04 -15.43 -9.68
N ASN A 81 -16.46 -16.23 -8.78
CA ASN A 81 -17.19 -17.23 -8.00
C ASN A 81 -17.41 -16.74 -6.57
N VAL A 82 -18.65 -16.38 -6.24
CA VAL A 82 -19.05 -15.83 -4.94
C VAL A 82 -18.75 -16.80 -3.79
N ALA A 83 -18.89 -18.11 -4.00
CA ALA A 83 -18.64 -19.12 -2.98
C ALA A 83 -17.15 -19.28 -2.61
N LYS A 84 -16.25 -18.72 -3.42
CA LYS A 84 -14.80 -18.79 -3.24
C LYS A 84 -14.16 -17.44 -2.93
N VAL A 85 -14.96 -16.38 -2.71
CA VAL A 85 -14.48 -15.02 -2.41
C VAL A 85 -13.43 -15.02 -1.32
N ASP A 86 -13.77 -15.54 -0.14
CA ASP A 86 -12.88 -15.46 1.02
C ASP A 86 -11.57 -16.21 0.78
N ALA A 87 -11.63 -17.35 0.08
CA ALA A 87 -10.46 -18.14 -0.26
C ALA A 87 -9.54 -17.43 -1.28
N VAL A 88 -10.12 -16.79 -2.28
CA VAL A 88 -9.39 -16.03 -3.31
C VAL A 88 -8.73 -14.80 -2.69
N VAL A 89 -9.48 -14.01 -1.92
CA VAL A 89 -8.97 -12.80 -1.25
C VAL A 89 -7.87 -13.17 -0.25
N SER A 90 -8.08 -14.23 0.54
CA SER A 90 -7.08 -14.72 1.48
C SER A 90 -5.79 -15.15 0.78
N LEU A 91 -5.88 -15.90 -0.32
CA LEU A 91 -4.70 -16.32 -1.06
C LEU A 91 -3.96 -15.11 -1.66
N ILE A 92 -4.68 -14.13 -2.23
CA ILE A 92 -4.05 -12.91 -2.74
C ILE A 92 -3.29 -12.19 -1.61
N ARG A 93 -3.92 -12.03 -0.44
CA ARG A 93 -3.31 -11.38 0.72
C ARG A 93 -2.05 -12.12 1.19
N GLN A 94 -2.11 -13.45 1.32
CA GLN A 94 -0.95 -14.29 1.67
C GLN A 94 0.19 -14.13 0.66
N LEU A 95 -0.12 -14.16 -0.64
CA LEU A 95 0.89 -14.02 -1.68
C LEU A 95 1.46 -12.60 -1.79
N MET A 96 0.81 -11.59 -1.22
CA MET A 96 1.31 -10.22 -1.12
C MET A 96 2.16 -9.97 0.13
N GLU A 97 2.06 -10.84 1.13
CA GLU A 97 2.74 -10.65 2.40
C GLU A 97 4.26 -10.62 2.24
N GLY A 98 4.93 -9.73 2.98
CA GLY A 98 6.37 -9.51 2.89
C GLY A 98 6.86 -8.82 1.60
N LYS A 99 6.00 -8.57 0.61
CA LYS A 99 6.39 -7.93 -0.65
C LYS A 99 6.28 -6.42 -0.58
N THR A 100 7.29 -5.74 -1.12
CA THR A 100 7.40 -4.27 -1.11
C THR A 100 7.47 -3.64 -2.49
N LYS A 101 7.92 -4.40 -3.50
CA LYS A 101 7.99 -3.92 -4.89
C LYS A 101 6.60 -3.95 -5.52
N PRO A 102 6.15 -2.88 -6.18
CA PRO A 102 4.84 -2.82 -6.83
C PRO A 102 4.56 -4.00 -7.78
N LYS A 103 5.58 -4.38 -8.55
CA LYS A 103 5.55 -5.54 -9.43
C LYS A 103 5.18 -6.81 -8.66
N ASP A 104 5.86 -7.11 -7.57
CA ASP A 104 5.67 -8.36 -6.84
C ASP A 104 4.37 -8.35 -6.02
N VAL A 105 3.98 -7.18 -5.50
CA VAL A 105 2.70 -6.98 -4.80
C VAL A 105 1.51 -7.21 -5.74
N LEU A 106 1.59 -6.79 -6.99
CA LEU A 106 0.48 -6.93 -7.95
C LEU A 106 0.50 -8.23 -8.75
N MET A 107 1.59 -8.98 -8.70
CA MET A 107 1.69 -10.28 -9.37
C MET A 107 0.55 -11.24 -9.02
N PRO A 108 0.13 -11.40 -7.74
CA PRO A 108 -0.99 -12.27 -7.38
C PRO A 108 -2.33 -11.80 -7.94
N VAL A 109 -2.58 -10.48 -7.96
CA VAL A 109 -3.80 -9.91 -8.56
C VAL A 109 -3.84 -10.23 -10.04
N ARG A 110 -2.72 -9.99 -10.74
CA ARG A 110 -2.60 -10.29 -12.16
C ARG A 110 -2.74 -11.78 -12.46
N ALA A 111 -2.17 -12.64 -11.62
CA ALA A 111 -2.32 -14.09 -11.75
C ALA A 111 -3.77 -14.54 -11.56
N ALA A 112 -4.49 -13.97 -10.58
CA ALA A 112 -5.91 -14.25 -10.37
C ALA A 112 -6.77 -13.79 -11.56
N MET A 113 -6.44 -12.64 -12.18
CA MET A 113 -7.10 -12.16 -13.40
C MET A 113 -6.88 -13.10 -14.58
N GLU A 114 -5.63 -13.50 -14.84
CA GLU A 114 -5.27 -14.42 -15.93
C GLU A 114 -5.78 -15.85 -15.71
N ALA A 115 -5.99 -16.24 -14.45
CA ALA A 115 -6.67 -17.48 -14.09
C ALA A 115 -8.19 -17.41 -14.29
N GLY A 116 -8.76 -16.23 -14.59
CA GLY A 116 -10.20 -16.03 -14.75
C GLY A 116 -10.98 -16.06 -13.44
N VAL A 117 -10.29 -15.96 -12.30
CA VAL A 117 -10.90 -16.07 -10.97
C VAL A 117 -11.45 -14.72 -10.50
N ILE A 118 -10.84 -13.63 -10.96
CA ILE A 118 -11.30 -12.26 -10.72
C ILE A 118 -11.40 -11.48 -12.03
N ARG A 119 -12.34 -10.53 -12.12
CA ARG A 119 -12.30 -9.45 -13.13
C ARG A 119 -11.19 -8.46 -12.77
N ARG A 120 -10.90 -7.52 -13.68
CA ARG A 120 -10.00 -6.40 -13.38
C ARG A 120 -10.58 -5.57 -12.22
N PRO A 121 -9.89 -5.48 -11.07
CA PRO A 121 -10.34 -4.63 -9.98
C PRO A 121 -10.05 -3.17 -10.29
N THR A 122 -10.84 -2.27 -9.71
CA THR A 122 -10.54 -0.84 -9.71
C THR A 122 -9.46 -0.53 -8.67
N TRP A 123 -8.84 0.64 -8.80
CA TRP A 123 -7.88 1.12 -7.80
C TRP A 123 -8.53 1.24 -6.41
N GLU A 124 -9.77 1.71 -6.35
CA GLU A 124 -10.51 1.89 -5.08
C GLU A 124 -10.83 0.56 -4.41
N GLU A 125 -11.30 -0.43 -5.18
CA GLU A 125 -11.54 -1.79 -4.69
C GLU A 125 -10.26 -2.41 -4.12
N PHE A 126 -9.14 -2.22 -4.81
CA PHE A 126 -7.84 -2.69 -4.33
C PHE A 126 -7.42 -1.98 -3.03
N CYS A 127 -7.52 -0.66 -2.98
CA CYS A 127 -7.12 0.10 -1.79
C CYS A 127 -8.00 -0.17 -0.57
N GLN A 128 -9.29 -0.41 -0.76
CA GLN A 128 -10.21 -0.76 0.32
C GLN A 128 -9.88 -2.13 0.93
N GLU A 129 -9.48 -3.11 0.11
CA GLU A 129 -9.18 -4.47 0.58
C GLU A 129 -7.77 -4.62 1.16
N PHE A 130 -6.76 -4.07 0.47
CA PHE A 130 -5.35 -4.30 0.79
C PHE A 130 -4.65 -3.10 1.45
N GLY A 131 -5.32 -1.94 1.49
CA GLY A 131 -4.80 -0.68 1.99
C GLY A 131 -4.11 0.17 0.92
N SER A 132 -4.31 1.49 1.00
CA SER A 132 -3.69 2.47 0.08
C SER A 132 -2.17 2.54 0.19
N ASN A 133 -1.60 2.17 1.34
CA ASN A 133 -0.16 2.25 1.59
C ASN A 133 0.66 1.15 0.89
N ARG A 134 0.00 0.13 0.30
CA ARG A 134 0.68 -0.97 -0.39
C ARG A 134 1.33 -0.55 -1.71
N LEU A 135 0.80 0.48 -2.35
CA LEU A 135 1.27 0.96 -3.63
C LEU A 135 1.44 2.47 -3.59
N LYS A 136 2.58 2.95 -4.10
CA LYS A 136 2.90 4.39 -4.11
C LYS A 136 2.09 5.19 -5.12
N SER A 137 1.51 4.55 -6.14
CA SER A 137 0.77 5.25 -7.20
C SER A 137 -0.28 4.38 -7.89
N LYS A 138 -1.36 5.03 -8.32
CA LYS A 138 -2.40 4.45 -9.19
C LYS A 138 -1.85 4.05 -10.56
N THR A 139 -0.82 4.75 -11.06
CA THR A 139 -0.16 4.42 -12.33
C THR A 139 0.48 3.05 -12.28
N SER A 140 1.23 2.74 -11.20
CA SER A 140 1.82 1.40 -11.02
C SER A 140 0.76 0.31 -11.01
N PHE A 141 -0.39 0.56 -10.37
CA PHE A 141 -1.51 -0.38 -10.42
C PHE A 141 -2.00 -0.62 -11.85
N SER A 142 -2.24 0.45 -12.60
CA SER A 142 -2.68 0.32 -14.00
C SER A 142 -1.66 -0.46 -14.83
N ASP A 143 -0.38 -0.12 -14.72
CA ASP A 143 0.69 -0.72 -15.54
C ASP A 143 0.82 -2.23 -15.33
N TYR A 144 0.77 -2.67 -14.07
CA TYR A 144 0.96 -4.08 -13.69
C TYR A 144 -0.32 -4.92 -13.77
N THR A 145 -1.51 -4.30 -13.79
CA THR A 145 -2.79 -5.02 -13.96
C THR A 145 -3.29 -5.03 -15.41
N ASN A 146 -2.74 -4.18 -16.29
CA ASN A 146 -3.18 -4.08 -17.67
C ASN A 146 -2.95 -5.37 -18.48
N PRO A 147 -3.98 -5.96 -19.12
CA PRO A 147 -3.85 -7.10 -20.03
C PRO A 147 -2.90 -6.92 -21.20
N ASP A 148 -2.81 -5.71 -21.74
CA ASP A 148 -1.96 -5.43 -22.89
C ASP A 148 -0.47 -5.47 -22.53
N ASN A 149 -0.17 -5.25 -21.25
CA ASN A 149 1.18 -5.33 -20.73
C ASN A 149 1.48 -6.77 -20.30
N LYS A 150 2.68 -7.25 -20.64
CA LYS A 150 3.23 -8.55 -20.16
C LYS A 150 4.38 -8.34 -19.17
N PRO A 151 4.17 -7.71 -18.01
CA PRO A 151 5.23 -7.44 -17.05
C PRO A 151 5.69 -8.70 -16.31
N TYR A 152 4.91 -9.78 -16.37
CA TYR A 152 5.18 -11.06 -15.70
C TYR A 152 5.37 -12.17 -16.72
N ALA A 153 6.39 -12.98 -16.50
CA ALA A 153 6.70 -14.18 -17.27
C ALA A 153 7.46 -15.16 -16.37
N GLY A 154 7.46 -16.44 -16.74
CA GLY A 154 8.21 -17.49 -16.06
C GLY A 154 7.38 -18.40 -15.16
N ALA A 155 8.04 -19.44 -14.64
CA ALA A 155 7.42 -20.54 -13.91
C ALA A 155 6.67 -20.09 -12.65
N ASP A 156 7.19 -19.11 -11.90
CA ASP A 156 6.56 -18.62 -10.68
C ASP A 156 5.18 -18.02 -10.93
N PHE A 157 5.04 -17.28 -12.02
CA PHE A 157 3.77 -16.67 -12.42
C PHE A 157 2.77 -17.74 -12.88
N GLU A 158 3.21 -18.71 -13.68
CA GLU A 158 2.38 -19.85 -14.10
C GLU A 158 1.90 -20.67 -12.90
N MET A 159 2.79 -20.99 -11.96
CA MET A 159 2.46 -21.70 -10.73
C MET A 159 1.43 -20.92 -9.89
N MET A 160 1.53 -19.59 -9.84
CA MET A 160 0.58 -18.75 -9.13
C MET A 160 -0.80 -18.79 -9.78
N LYS A 161 -0.88 -18.75 -11.12
CA LYS A 161 -2.14 -18.93 -11.85
C LYS A 161 -2.77 -20.30 -11.56
N ASP A 162 -1.97 -21.35 -11.54
CA ASP A 162 -2.47 -22.70 -11.26
C ASP A 162 -3.02 -22.86 -9.84
N LYS A 163 -2.40 -22.19 -8.84
CA LYS A 163 -2.96 -22.12 -7.48
C LYS A 163 -4.37 -21.51 -7.48
N PHE A 164 -4.58 -20.42 -8.22
CA PHE A 164 -5.89 -19.79 -8.34
C PHE A 164 -6.90 -20.66 -9.09
N ARG A 165 -6.48 -21.35 -10.16
CA ARG A 165 -7.36 -22.27 -10.90
C ARG A 165 -7.87 -23.40 -10.01
N ARG A 166 -6.96 -24.07 -9.28
CA ARG A 166 -7.32 -25.19 -8.38
C ARG A 166 -8.35 -24.80 -7.32
N LEU A 167 -8.21 -23.59 -6.76
CA LEU A 167 -9.16 -23.04 -5.79
C LEU A 167 -10.62 -23.01 -6.28
N VAL A 168 -10.82 -22.81 -7.58
CA VAL A 168 -12.15 -22.73 -8.20
C VAL A 168 -12.61 -24.09 -8.75
N THR A 169 -11.68 -24.93 -9.21
CA THR A 169 -12.01 -26.24 -9.81
C THR A 169 -12.29 -27.35 -8.79
N GLU A 170 -11.66 -27.34 -7.61
CA GLU A 170 -11.81 -28.40 -6.59
C GLU A 170 -13.16 -28.39 -5.83
N GLY A 171 -14.18 -27.68 -6.34
CA GLY A 171 -15.51 -27.62 -5.72
C GLY A 171 -16.68 -27.73 -6.69
N GLN A 172 -16.46 -28.27 -7.89
CA GLN A 172 -17.52 -28.65 -8.83
C GLN A 172 -17.86 -30.14 -8.73
#